data_AF-X0V944-F1
#
_entry.id   AF-X0V944-F1
#
_cell.length_a   1.000
_cell.length_b   1.000
_cell.length_c   1.000
_cell.angle_alpha   90.00
_cell.angle_beta   90.00
_cell.angle_gamma   90.00
#
_symmetry.space_group_name_H-M   'P 1'
#
loop_
_entity.id
_entity.type
_entity.pdbx_description
1 polymer ?
#
loop_
_entity_poly.entity_id
_entity_poly.type
_entity_poly.pdbx_seq_one_letter_code
_entity_poly.pdbx_strand_id
1 'polypeptide(L)'
;MERKSIVDICVMCYWGRVDDGMLETAIKTFRKVNKTALLYVYTDGGAIPLNSDCDVNWFPVAKKQVEGRRALCKIELLDKLMRLAFEDDRIIASDIDVYFLKDPFKAFDEFFDLGVTTRCHSFQCPINAGMFFMLNNENMRDFMTYRLAEISPHVTGVSGDWGVDQAFLNKVWSQKAEMTERFGIIIKDVGP
;
A
#
# COMPACT_ATOMS: atom_id res chain seq x y z
N MET A 1 -2.11 8.41 -25.99
CA MET A 1 -1.55 7.06 -26.22
C MET A 1 -2.46 6.10 -25.47
N GLU A 2 -3.39 5.45 -26.17
CA GLU A 2 -4.38 4.57 -25.54
C GLU A 2 -3.70 3.27 -25.09
N ARG A 3 -3.69 3.03 -23.77
CA ARG A 3 -3.24 1.77 -23.20
C ARG A 3 -4.41 0.78 -23.27
N LYS A 4 -4.13 -0.47 -23.65
CA LYS A 4 -5.14 -1.49 -23.93
C LYS A 4 -5.52 -2.38 -22.74
N SER A 5 -4.90 -2.22 -21.57
CA SER A 5 -5.15 -3.12 -20.43
C SER A 5 -4.88 -2.47 -19.07
N ILE A 6 -5.75 -2.80 -18.11
CA ILE A 6 -5.55 -2.59 -16.67
C ILE A 6 -4.25 -3.28 -16.25
N VAL A 7 -3.48 -2.64 -15.39
CA VAL A 7 -2.27 -3.22 -14.80
C VAL A 7 -2.36 -3.31 -13.29
N ASP A 8 -1.87 -4.44 -12.80
CA ASP A 8 -1.74 -4.75 -11.38
C ASP A 8 -0.38 -4.33 -10.88
N ILE A 9 -0.35 -3.59 -9.77
CA ILE A 9 0.87 -3.07 -9.16
C ILE A 9 0.89 -3.42 -7.68
N CYS A 10 1.84 -4.25 -7.27
CA CYS A 10 2.12 -4.50 -5.85
C CYS A 10 3.28 -3.61 -5.41
N VAL A 11 3.07 -2.89 -4.31
CA VAL A 11 4.04 -1.96 -3.73
C VAL A 11 4.46 -2.48 -2.36
N MET A 12 5.77 -2.59 -2.15
CA MET A 12 6.38 -2.89 -0.86
C MET A 12 7.34 -1.76 -0.47
N CYS A 13 7.34 -1.38 0.80
CA CYS A 13 8.27 -0.39 1.34
C CYS A 13 9.26 -1.09 2.28
N TYR A 14 10.56 -0.96 1.98
CA TYR A 14 11.62 -1.67 2.67
C TYR A 14 12.71 -0.73 3.17
N TRP A 15 12.74 -0.49 4.48
CA TRP A 15 13.60 0.52 5.10
C TRP A 15 14.64 -0.08 6.03
N GLY A 16 15.86 0.44 6.01
CA GLY A 16 16.93 0.16 6.96
C GLY A 16 17.56 -1.23 6.83
N ARG A 17 17.20 -1.99 5.80
CA ARG A 17 17.65 -3.38 5.57
C ARG A 17 17.49 -4.29 6.79
N VAL A 18 16.36 -4.16 7.49
CA VAL A 18 16.13 -4.82 8.78
C VAL A 18 16.03 -6.34 8.69
N ASP A 19 15.55 -6.86 7.56
CA ASP A 19 15.49 -8.30 7.28
C ASP A 19 15.35 -8.55 5.76
N ASP A 20 16.45 -8.90 5.10
CA ASP A 20 16.46 -9.23 3.66
C ASP A 20 15.70 -10.54 3.36
N GLY A 21 15.68 -11.48 4.32
CA GLY A 21 15.04 -12.79 4.17
C GLY A 21 13.51 -12.71 4.18
N MET A 22 12.93 -11.83 5.00
CA MET A 22 11.50 -11.53 4.98
C MET A 22 11.08 -10.93 3.64
N LEU A 23 11.78 -9.88 3.18
CA LEU A 23 11.51 -9.27 1.87
C LEU A 23 11.63 -10.29 0.73
N GLU A 24 12.71 -11.08 0.71
CA GLU A 24 12.89 -12.12 -0.31
C GLU A 24 11.76 -13.16 -0.27
N THR A 25 11.31 -13.56 0.92
CA THR A 25 10.19 -14.49 1.10
C THR A 25 8.87 -13.90 0.58
N ALA A 26 8.57 -12.65 0.91
CA ALA A 26 7.38 -11.95 0.41
C ALA A 26 7.38 -11.86 -1.12
N ILE A 27 8.52 -11.46 -1.73
CA ILE A 27 8.67 -11.40 -3.19
C ILE A 27 8.45 -12.77 -3.84
N LYS A 28 9.10 -13.82 -3.32
CA LYS A 28 9.02 -15.18 -3.87
C LYS A 28 7.61 -15.75 -3.78
N THR A 29 6.95 -15.57 -2.63
CA THR A 29 5.59 -16.07 -2.43
C THR A 29 4.59 -15.29 -3.28
N PHE A 30 4.74 -13.97 -3.40
CA PHE A 30 3.95 -13.16 -4.33
C PHE A 30 4.10 -13.65 -5.77
N ARG A 31 5.33 -13.82 -6.26
CA ARG A 31 5.60 -14.27 -7.64
C ARG A 31 5.11 -15.69 -7.93
N LYS A 32 5.02 -16.54 -6.90
CA LYS A 32 4.42 -17.88 -7.03
C LYS A 32 2.93 -17.82 -7.36
N VAL A 33 2.23 -16.82 -6.84
CA VAL A 33 0.76 -16.70 -6.98
C VAL A 33 0.33 -15.66 -8.01
N ASN A 34 1.18 -14.69 -8.35
CA ASN A 34 0.93 -13.67 -9.36
C ASN A 34 2.18 -13.42 -10.23
N LYS A 35 2.07 -13.80 -11.51
CA LYS A 35 3.18 -13.75 -12.48
C LYS A 35 3.21 -12.48 -13.33
N THR A 36 2.14 -11.68 -13.32
CA THR A 36 1.91 -10.61 -14.29
C THR A 36 1.92 -9.22 -13.68
N ALA A 37 1.62 -9.09 -12.39
CA ALA A 37 1.64 -7.81 -11.70
C ALA A 37 3.06 -7.21 -11.67
N LEU A 38 3.14 -5.89 -11.79
CA LEU A 38 4.37 -5.16 -11.51
C LEU A 38 4.65 -5.22 -10.01
N LEU A 39 5.88 -5.53 -9.63
CA LEU A 39 6.30 -5.52 -8.23
C LEU A 39 7.29 -4.38 -8.01
N TYR A 40 6.88 -3.40 -7.21
CA TYR A 40 7.60 -2.18 -6.93
C TYR A 40 8.10 -2.23 -5.49
N VAL A 41 9.40 -2.09 -5.30
CA VAL A 41 10.01 -2.04 -3.96
C VAL A 41 10.68 -0.68 -3.77
N TYR A 42 10.13 0.13 -2.87
CA TYR A 42 10.75 1.37 -2.42
C TYR A 42 11.71 1.07 -1.29
N THR A 43 12.94 1.59 -1.35
CA THR A 43 13.96 1.28 -0.33
C THR A 43 15.00 2.36 -0.15
N ASP A 44 15.55 2.49 1.06
CA ASP A 44 16.57 3.48 1.42
C ASP A 44 18.02 3.05 1.13
N GLY A 45 18.22 1.83 0.63
CA GLY A 45 19.53 1.23 0.37
C GLY A 45 19.74 0.69 -1.05
N GLY A 46 18.85 1.00 -2.00
CA GLY A 46 18.89 0.45 -3.37
C GLY A 46 18.55 -1.04 -3.44
N ALA A 47 18.69 -1.64 -4.63
CA ALA A 47 18.38 -3.04 -4.85
C ALA A 47 19.19 -3.98 -3.94
N ILE A 48 18.54 -5.05 -3.47
CA ILE A 48 19.21 -6.14 -2.77
C ILE A 48 19.40 -7.35 -3.70
N PRO A 49 20.48 -8.13 -3.54
CA PRO A 49 20.62 -9.39 -4.26
C PRO A 49 19.50 -10.35 -3.82
N LEU A 50 18.71 -10.82 -4.77
CA LEU A 50 17.75 -11.89 -4.54
C LEU A 50 18.37 -13.22 -4.98
N ASN A 51 18.14 -14.32 -4.27
CA ASN A 51 18.65 -15.64 -4.66
C ASN A 51 17.84 -16.27 -5.80
N SER A 52 16.97 -15.51 -6.46
CA SER A 52 16.12 -15.96 -7.56
C SER A 52 15.86 -14.82 -8.54
N ASP A 53 15.67 -15.19 -9.81
CA ASP A 53 15.25 -14.28 -10.88
C ASP A 53 13.77 -13.89 -10.69
N CYS A 54 13.51 -13.02 -9.73
CA CYS A 54 12.23 -12.34 -9.60
C CYS A 54 12.35 -10.97 -10.25
N ASP A 55 11.45 -10.66 -11.20
CA ASP A 55 11.33 -9.32 -11.75
C ASP A 55 10.78 -8.36 -10.69
N VAL A 56 11.63 -7.42 -10.26
CA VAL A 56 11.36 -6.43 -9.23
C VAL A 56 11.87 -5.08 -9.70
N ASN A 57 11.00 -4.07 -9.63
CA ASN A 57 11.34 -2.69 -9.93
C ASN A 57 11.75 -2.00 -8.62
N TRP A 58 13.04 -1.69 -8.51
CA TRP A 58 13.62 -1.07 -7.32
C TRP A 58 13.61 0.45 -7.43
N PHE A 59 13.01 1.11 -6.43
CA PHE A 59 12.91 2.56 -6.36
C PHE A 59 13.69 3.07 -5.14
N PRO A 60 14.92 3.59 -5.33
CA PRO A 60 15.68 4.15 -4.23
C PRO A 60 15.03 5.43 -3.71
N VAL A 61 14.92 5.53 -2.39
CA VAL A 61 14.45 6.72 -1.66
C VAL A 61 15.59 7.16 -0.74
N ALA A 62 15.85 8.46 -0.61
CA ALA A 62 16.94 8.90 0.24
C ALA A 62 16.64 8.57 1.71
N LYS A 63 17.59 8.00 2.46
CA LYS A 63 17.41 7.67 3.89
C LYS A 63 16.84 8.85 4.72
N LYS A 64 17.31 10.07 4.43
CA LYS A 64 16.83 11.30 5.08
C LYS A 64 15.33 11.58 4.85
N GLN A 65 14.76 11.12 3.74
CA GLN A 65 13.33 11.29 3.43
C GLN A 65 12.44 10.34 4.25
N VAL A 66 12.97 9.20 4.70
CA VAL A 66 12.21 8.18 5.44
C VAL A 66 12.46 8.22 6.95
N GLU A 67 13.54 8.86 7.39
CA GLU A 67 13.90 8.94 8.80
C GLU A 67 12.80 9.62 9.63
N GLY A 68 12.23 8.88 10.58
CA GLY A 68 11.15 9.33 11.45
C GLY A 68 9.78 9.49 10.77
N ARG A 69 9.63 9.05 9.52
CA ARG A 69 8.40 9.23 8.72
C ARG A 69 8.18 8.13 7.66
N ARG A 70 8.66 6.92 7.92
CA ARG A 70 8.53 5.72 7.07
C ARG A 70 7.09 5.45 6.67
N ALA A 71 6.15 5.44 7.61
CA ALA A 71 4.75 5.13 7.33
C ALA A 71 4.06 6.28 6.58
N LEU A 72 4.33 7.54 6.92
CA LEU A 72 3.90 8.67 6.11
C LEU A 72 4.46 8.61 4.69
N CYS A 73 5.75 8.30 4.55
CA CYS A 73 6.41 8.19 3.24
C CYS A 73 5.76 7.09 2.38
N LYS A 74 5.35 5.95 2.96
CA LYS A 74 4.57 4.91 2.26
C LYS A 74 3.31 5.51 1.63
N ILE A 75 2.52 6.30 2.36
CA ILE A 75 1.28 6.92 1.85
C ILE A 75 1.58 7.94 0.73
N GLU A 76 2.61 8.77 0.90
CA GLU A 76 3.02 9.76 -0.13
C GLU A 76 3.52 9.10 -1.42
N LEU A 77 4.26 8.00 -1.30
CA LEU A 77 4.74 7.23 -2.45
C LEU A 77 3.57 6.58 -3.19
N LEU A 78 2.52 6.15 -2.48
CA LEU A 78 1.31 5.61 -3.09
C LEU A 78 0.50 6.70 -3.82
N ASP A 79 0.33 7.90 -3.25
CA ASP A 79 -0.29 9.02 -3.97
C ASP A 79 0.49 9.37 -5.25
N LYS A 80 1.82 9.46 -5.15
CA LYS A 80 2.67 9.70 -6.31
C LYS A 80 2.52 8.60 -7.37
N LEU A 81 2.47 7.33 -6.96
CA LEU A 81 2.25 6.21 -7.87
C LEU A 81 0.89 6.33 -8.56
N MET A 82 -0.18 6.61 -7.82
CA MET A 82 -1.53 6.75 -8.38
C MET A 82 -1.63 7.86 -9.43
N ARG A 83 -0.90 8.97 -9.26
CA ARG A 83 -0.81 10.05 -10.26
C ARG A 83 -0.06 9.67 -11.54
N LEU A 84 0.81 8.67 -11.46
CA LEU A 84 1.59 8.16 -12.60
C LEU A 84 0.95 6.94 -13.25
N ALA A 85 0.14 6.19 -12.50
CA ALA A 85 -0.62 5.05 -12.98
C ALA A 85 -1.80 5.50 -13.85
N PHE A 86 -2.30 4.60 -14.69
CA PHE A 86 -3.45 4.89 -15.55
C PHE A 86 -4.76 4.66 -14.78
N GLU A 87 -5.85 5.26 -15.28
CA GLU A 87 -7.20 4.96 -14.79
C GLU A 87 -7.45 3.45 -14.79
N ASP A 88 -8.15 2.97 -13.77
CA ASP A 88 -8.49 1.57 -13.49
C ASP A 88 -7.32 0.65 -13.13
N ASP A 89 -6.06 1.13 -13.10
CA ASP A 89 -4.94 0.34 -12.58
C ASP A 89 -5.20 -0.05 -11.11
N ARG A 90 -4.86 -1.30 -10.76
CA ARG A 90 -5.11 -1.87 -9.43
C ARG A 90 -3.82 -1.85 -8.64
N ILE A 91 -3.86 -1.26 -7.45
CA ILE A 91 -2.67 -1.06 -6.61
C ILE A 91 -2.88 -1.77 -5.28
N ILE A 92 -1.89 -2.55 -4.86
CA ILE A 92 -1.84 -3.16 -3.53
C ILE A 92 -0.61 -2.65 -2.82
N ALA A 93 -0.79 -2.06 -1.64
CA ALA A 93 0.29 -1.77 -0.73
C ALA A 93 0.41 -2.92 0.25
N SER A 94 1.62 -3.49 0.37
CA SER A 94 1.91 -4.63 1.24
C SER A 94 3.13 -4.35 2.10
N ASP A 95 3.09 -4.81 3.34
CA ASP A 95 4.27 -4.97 4.16
C ASP A 95 5.13 -6.12 3.61
N ILE A 96 6.39 -6.17 4.09
CA ILE A 96 7.39 -7.13 3.62
C ILE A 96 7.43 -8.43 4.45
N ASP A 97 6.73 -8.47 5.57
CA ASP A 97 6.64 -9.60 6.50
C ASP A 97 5.40 -10.48 6.22
N VAL A 98 4.82 -10.35 5.03
CA VAL A 98 3.67 -11.13 4.58
C VAL A 98 4.08 -12.40 3.83
N TYR A 99 3.18 -13.40 3.83
CA TYR A 99 3.32 -14.63 3.06
C TYR A 99 2.11 -14.82 2.14
N PHE A 100 2.30 -14.73 0.82
CA PHE A 100 1.19 -14.82 -0.13
C PHE A 100 0.81 -16.28 -0.43
N LEU A 101 -0.38 -16.69 0.01
CA LEU A 101 -0.94 -18.03 -0.26
C LEU A 101 -1.78 -18.09 -1.54
N LYS A 102 -2.33 -16.96 -1.96
CA LYS A 102 -3.18 -16.80 -3.15
C LYS A 102 -2.91 -15.45 -3.79
N ASP A 103 -3.32 -15.30 -5.05
CA ASP A 103 -3.24 -14.04 -5.78
C ASP A 103 -4.08 -12.95 -5.06
N PRO A 104 -3.45 -11.91 -4.50
CA PRO A 104 -4.16 -10.89 -3.75
C PRO A 104 -5.04 -10.00 -4.65
N PHE A 105 -4.79 -9.94 -5.97
CA PHE A 105 -5.60 -9.14 -6.89
C PHE A 105 -7.01 -9.70 -7.12
N LYS A 106 -7.28 -10.92 -6.68
CA LYS A 106 -8.64 -11.47 -6.64
C LYS A 106 -9.58 -10.74 -5.69
N ALA A 107 -9.05 -9.90 -4.78
CA ALA A 107 -9.90 -9.01 -4.00
C ALA A 107 -10.77 -8.12 -4.92
N PHE A 108 -10.21 -7.67 -6.05
CA PHE A 108 -10.91 -6.84 -7.04
C PHE A 108 -11.92 -7.60 -7.92
N ASP A 109 -12.20 -8.89 -7.63
CA ASP A 109 -13.36 -9.59 -8.20
C ASP A 109 -14.68 -8.95 -7.72
N GLU A 110 -14.62 -8.17 -6.63
CA GLU A 110 -15.67 -7.29 -6.17
C GLU A 110 -15.29 -5.81 -6.39
N PHE A 111 -16.28 -4.96 -6.67
CA PHE A 111 -16.02 -3.54 -6.90
C PHE A 111 -15.85 -2.76 -5.59
N PHE A 112 -14.71 -2.07 -5.45
CA PHE A 112 -14.41 -1.09 -4.42
C PHE A 112 -13.29 -0.15 -4.89
N ASP A 113 -13.18 1.02 -4.26
CA ASP A 113 -12.10 1.98 -4.51
C ASP A 113 -10.96 1.79 -3.50
N LEU A 114 -11.30 1.52 -2.24
CA LEU A 114 -10.35 1.25 -1.16
C LEU A 114 -10.73 -0.04 -0.42
N GLY A 115 -9.91 -1.07 -0.56
CA GLY A 115 -9.99 -2.30 0.21
C GLY A 115 -9.08 -2.23 1.44
N VAL A 116 -9.62 -2.54 2.61
CA VAL A 116 -8.88 -2.64 3.87
C VAL A 116 -9.00 -4.05 4.45
N THR A 117 -8.04 -4.46 5.29
CA THR A 117 -8.09 -5.75 5.98
C THR A 117 -8.39 -5.56 7.46
N THR A 118 -9.37 -6.28 7.99
CA THR A 118 -9.66 -6.29 9.44
C THR A 118 -8.84 -7.34 10.19
N ARG A 119 -8.69 -7.19 11.50
CA ARG A 119 -8.06 -8.21 12.35
C ARG A 119 -9.06 -9.34 12.65
N CYS A 120 -8.58 -10.58 12.71
CA CYS A 120 -9.40 -11.75 13.07
C CYS A 120 -9.84 -11.81 14.55
N HIS A 121 -9.46 -10.83 15.36
CA HIS A 121 -9.82 -10.71 16.77
C HIS A 121 -10.22 -9.27 17.09
N SER A 122 -11.03 -9.09 18.15
CA SER A 122 -11.42 -7.77 18.61
C SER A 122 -10.19 -6.97 19.05
N PHE A 123 -9.96 -5.83 18.41
CA PHE A 123 -8.85 -4.93 18.71
C PHE A 123 -9.33 -3.48 18.61
N GLN A 124 -8.73 -2.58 19.40
CA GLN A 124 -9.11 -1.18 19.42
C GLN A 124 -8.92 -0.49 18.05
N CYS A 125 -7.96 -0.96 17.27
CA CYS A 125 -7.72 -0.57 15.88
C CYS A 125 -8.08 -1.74 14.95
N PRO A 126 -9.35 -1.90 14.54
CA PRO A 126 -9.79 -3.09 13.81
C PRO A 126 -9.09 -3.27 12.46
N ILE A 127 -8.60 -2.20 11.83
CA ILE A 127 -7.90 -2.27 10.55
C ILE A 127 -6.40 -2.52 10.75
N ASN A 128 -5.86 -3.48 9.99
CA ASN A 128 -4.43 -3.72 9.84
C ASN A 128 -3.93 -3.08 8.53
N ALA A 129 -2.78 -2.41 8.57
CA ALA A 129 -2.17 -1.74 7.40
C ALA A 129 -1.13 -2.60 6.65
N GLY A 130 -0.99 -3.86 7.05
CA GLY A 130 -0.11 -4.84 6.44
C GLY A 130 -0.45 -5.10 4.98
N MET A 131 -1.73 -4.99 4.62
CA MET A 131 -2.17 -4.94 3.23
C MET A 131 -3.37 -4.01 3.06
N PHE A 132 -3.36 -3.20 2.00
CA PHE A 132 -4.55 -2.48 1.55
C PHE A 132 -4.54 -2.29 0.03
N PHE A 133 -5.72 -2.09 -0.54
CA PHE A 133 -6.02 -2.24 -1.96
C PHE A 133 -6.64 -0.95 -2.48
N MET A 134 -6.23 -0.48 -3.64
CA MET A 134 -6.71 0.77 -4.22
C MET A 134 -7.00 0.58 -5.70
N LEU A 135 -8.18 0.98 -6.14
CA LEU A 135 -8.49 1.18 -7.56
C LEU A 135 -8.07 2.60 -7.94
N ASN A 136 -7.25 2.75 -8.97
CA ASN A 136 -6.83 4.07 -9.41
C ASN A 136 -7.91 4.75 -10.25
N ASN A 137 -8.67 5.64 -9.63
CA ASN A 137 -9.60 6.52 -10.34
C ASN A 137 -9.55 7.95 -9.80
N GLU A 138 -10.28 8.85 -10.46
CA GLU A 138 -10.34 10.27 -10.09
C GLU A 138 -10.73 10.47 -8.62
N ASN A 139 -11.82 9.84 -8.18
CA ASN A 139 -12.32 9.92 -6.81
C ASN A 139 -11.28 9.46 -5.77
N MET A 140 -10.59 8.35 -6.05
CA MET A 140 -9.58 7.81 -5.16
C MET A 140 -8.33 8.70 -5.10
N ARG A 141 -7.92 9.32 -6.23
CA ARG A 141 -6.80 10.28 -6.26
C ARG A 141 -7.14 11.56 -5.48
N ASP A 142 -8.36 12.06 -5.60
CA ASP A 142 -8.83 13.23 -4.86
C ASP A 142 -8.89 12.93 -3.35
N PHE A 143 -9.40 11.76 -2.98
CA PHE A 143 -9.40 11.28 -1.61
C PHE A 143 -8.00 11.19 -1.00
N MET A 144 -7.03 10.60 -1.73
CA MET A 144 -5.64 10.47 -1.25
C MET A 144 -4.99 11.84 -1.06
N THR A 145 -5.21 12.77 -2.00
CA THR A 145 -4.73 14.15 -1.91
C THR A 145 -5.26 14.84 -0.65
N TYR A 146 -6.56 14.74 -0.41
CA TYR A 146 -7.21 15.32 0.76
C TYR A 146 -6.63 14.76 2.06
N ARG A 147 -6.51 13.44 2.16
CA ARG A 147 -6.04 12.80 3.38
C ARG A 147 -4.58 13.09 3.68
N LEU A 148 -3.72 13.12 2.67
CA LEU A 148 -2.32 13.53 2.85
C LEU A 148 -2.22 14.96 3.39
N ALA A 149 -3.08 15.87 2.95
CA ALA A 149 -3.12 17.23 3.49
C ALA A 149 -3.57 17.26 4.96
N GLU A 150 -4.46 16.36 5.40
CA GLU A 150 -4.86 16.24 6.80
C GLU A 150 -3.79 15.62 7.71
N ILE A 151 -2.89 14.79 7.16
CA ILE A 151 -1.84 14.09 7.94
C ILE A 151 -0.68 15.03 8.36
N SER A 152 -0.70 16.31 7.94
CA SER A 152 0.35 17.33 8.19
C SER A 152 0.75 17.52 9.67
N PRO A 153 1.96 18.09 9.95
CA PRO A 153 3.16 17.50 10.54
C PRO A 153 3.08 17.13 12.04
N HIS A 154 1.89 17.14 12.63
CA HIS A 154 1.68 16.90 14.06
C HIS A 154 1.76 15.43 14.49
N VAL A 155 1.98 14.51 13.55
CA VAL A 155 2.29 13.10 13.84
C VAL A 155 3.75 12.92 14.33
N THR A 156 4.49 14.00 14.51
CA THR A 156 5.83 14.02 15.14
C THR A 156 5.81 13.85 16.68
N GLY A 157 4.63 13.73 17.29
CA GLY A 157 4.46 13.64 18.75
C GLY A 157 4.05 12.26 19.29
N VAL A 158 3.79 11.27 18.44
CA VAL A 158 3.56 9.88 18.88
C VAL A 158 4.90 9.17 18.84
N SER A 159 5.32 8.58 19.95
CA SER A 159 6.52 7.75 20.02
C SER A 159 6.44 6.63 18.97
N GLY A 160 7.09 6.83 17.83
CA GLY A 160 7.18 5.88 16.73
C GLY A 160 6.19 6.13 15.58
N ASP A 161 6.72 6.41 14.40
CA ASP A 161 6.01 6.50 13.13
C ASP A 161 5.50 5.13 12.61
N TRP A 162 5.71 4.05 13.35
CA TRP A 162 5.32 2.67 13.00
C TRP A 162 3.80 2.44 12.82
N GLY A 163 2.96 3.40 13.17
CA GLY A 163 1.50 3.25 13.12
C GLY A 163 0.78 4.30 12.29
N VAL A 164 1.46 5.16 11.51
CA VAL A 164 0.78 6.25 10.79
C VAL A 164 -0.16 5.72 9.72
N ASP A 165 0.25 4.71 8.96
CA ASP A 165 -0.58 4.06 7.94
C ASP A 165 -1.75 3.29 8.58
N GLN A 166 -1.52 2.59 9.68
CA GLN A 166 -2.60 1.95 10.44
C GLN A 166 -3.58 2.97 11.03
N ALA A 167 -3.09 4.06 11.63
CA ALA A 167 -3.94 5.12 12.17
C ALA A 167 -4.73 5.81 11.06
N PHE A 168 -4.09 6.05 9.91
CA PHE A 168 -4.73 6.57 8.71
C PHE A 168 -5.90 5.68 8.27
N LEU A 169 -5.67 4.37 8.08
CA LEU A 169 -6.74 3.46 7.64
C LEU A 169 -7.85 3.30 8.69
N ASN A 170 -7.53 3.28 9.98
CA ASN A 170 -8.54 3.22 11.04
C ASN A 170 -9.37 4.52 11.11
N LYS A 171 -8.76 5.69 10.86
CA LYS A 171 -9.47 6.97 10.77
C LYS A 171 -10.40 6.99 9.56
N VAL A 172 -9.93 6.53 8.40
CA VAL A 172 -10.74 6.38 7.19
C VAL A 172 -11.91 5.44 7.43
N TRP A 173 -11.67 4.29 8.06
CA TRP A 173 -12.69 3.30 8.37
C TRP A 173 -13.78 3.85 9.28
N SER A 174 -13.41 4.57 10.35
CA SER A 174 -14.39 5.20 11.25
C SER A 174 -15.19 6.33 10.60
N GLN A 175 -14.69 6.90 9.50
CA GLN A 175 -15.36 7.95 8.70
C GLN A 175 -15.88 7.43 7.36
N LYS A 176 -16.05 6.11 7.17
CA LYS A 176 -16.35 5.52 5.87
C LYS A 176 -17.56 6.16 5.17
N ALA A 177 -18.66 6.40 5.88
CA ALA A 177 -19.87 7.01 5.33
C ALA A 177 -19.60 8.44 4.83
N GLU A 178 -18.93 9.25 5.64
CA GLU A 178 -18.51 10.62 5.30
C GLU A 178 -17.60 10.63 4.07
N MET A 179 -16.65 9.71 3.98
CA MET A 179 -15.74 9.61 2.83
C MET A 179 -16.47 9.18 1.56
N THR A 180 -17.45 8.28 1.68
CA THR A 180 -18.29 7.84 0.55
C THR A 180 -19.13 9.01 0.04
N GLU A 181 -19.77 9.76 0.93
CA GLU A 181 -20.60 10.92 0.57
C GLU A 181 -19.78 12.03 -0.08
N ARG A 182 -18.60 12.33 0.47
CA ARG A 182 -17.77 13.45 0.04
C ARG A 182 -17.00 13.19 -1.25
N PHE A 183 -16.43 12.00 -1.39
CA PHE A 183 -15.51 11.67 -2.49
C PHE A 183 -16.11 10.68 -3.48
N GLY A 184 -17.26 10.07 -3.18
CA GLY A 184 -17.83 9.02 -4.02
C GLY A 184 -17.01 7.73 -4.03
N ILE A 185 -16.16 7.50 -3.02
CA ILE A 185 -15.36 6.26 -2.91
C ILE A 185 -16.11 5.17 -2.14
N ILE A 186 -15.95 3.93 -2.59
CA ILE A 186 -16.46 2.72 -1.96
C ILE A 186 -15.32 2.08 -1.17
N ILE A 187 -15.46 2.10 0.16
CA ILE A 187 -14.51 1.49 1.09
C ILE A 187 -15.04 0.12 1.51
N LYS A 188 -14.24 -0.95 1.39
CA LYS A 188 -14.66 -2.32 1.72
C LYS A 188 -13.65 -3.03 2.61
N ASP A 189 -14.15 -3.82 3.56
CA ASP A 189 -13.32 -4.83 4.22
C ASP A 189 -13.23 -6.04 3.30
N VAL A 190 -12.01 -6.37 2.86
CA VAL A 190 -11.75 -7.46 1.91
C VAL A 190 -11.24 -8.72 2.58
N GLY A 191 -11.23 -8.74 3.92
CA GLY A 191 -10.97 -9.92 4.74
C GLY A 191 -9.85 -9.74 5.77
N PRO A 192 -9.69 -10.73 6.66
CA PRO A 192 -8.58 -10.80 7.59
C PRO A 192 -7.27 -11.30 6.99
#